data_AF-F4PSA1-F1
#
_entry.id   AF-F4PSA1-F1
#
_cell.length_a   1.000
_cell.length_b   1.000
_cell.length_c   1.000
_cell.angle_alpha   90.00
_cell.angle_beta   90.00
_cell.angle_gamma   90.00
#
_symmetry.space_group_name_H-M   'P 1'
#
loop_
_entity.id
_entity.type
_entity.pdbx_description
1 polymer ?
#
loop_
_entity_poly.entity_id
_entity_poly.type
_entity_poly.pdbx_seq_one_letter_code
_entity_poly.pdbx_strand_id
1 'polypeptide(L)'
;MNKLHQVIIKKGLEKSIITHRLSTLFNHKFDQNQDSHFYFPSFNLSFYIYKISQLQGNQIDILNQLKLESNQLLKYLILDFDKDTSIQNINLFNDFQNYIPKTNGPKVLLVSQTFEVTDIILEILSHHTNEFEMEMEQLKDQTNSILLQNKSIKALLSIPNIKIDQCKLLLQKFETIERISIASIDELNLKTGFDSSFNQMIYDFFRKDII
;
A
#
# COMPACT_ATOMS: atom_id res chain seq x y z
N MET A 1 -24.08 -4.80 -17.76
CA MET A 1 -23.41 -4.63 -16.46
C MET A 1 -21.95 -4.95 -16.65
N ASN A 2 -21.06 -3.95 -16.60
CA ASN A 2 -19.63 -4.22 -16.54
C ASN A 2 -19.33 -4.80 -15.16
N LYS A 3 -18.71 -5.97 -15.12
CA LYS A 3 -18.32 -6.62 -13.86
C LYS A 3 -17.05 -5.94 -13.38
N LEU A 4 -17.10 -5.33 -12.19
CA LEU A 4 -15.91 -4.80 -11.50
C LEU A 4 -14.83 -5.88 -11.46
N HIS A 5 -13.59 -5.48 -11.73
CA HIS A 5 -12.45 -6.37 -11.66
C HIS A 5 -12.32 -6.97 -10.25
N GLN A 6 -12.03 -8.27 -10.19
CA GLN A 6 -11.84 -8.97 -8.92
C GLN A 6 -10.38 -8.90 -8.51
N VAL A 7 -10.11 -8.59 -7.24
CA VAL A 7 -8.79 -8.78 -6.61
C VAL A 7 -8.85 -10.02 -5.70
N ILE A 8 -7.90 -10.92 -5.86
CA ILE A 8 -7.67 -12.01 -4.93
C ILE A 8 -6.52 -11.59 -4.02
N ILE A 9 -6.84 -11.38 -2.75
CA ILE A 9 -5.85 -11.07 -1.72
C ILE A 9 -5.43 -12.40 -1.12
N LYS A 10 -4.30 -12.93 -1.57
CA LYS A 10 -3.69 -14.06 -0.90
C LYS A 10 -2.99 -13.47 0.32
N LYS A 11 -3.69 -13.50 1.46
CA LYS A 11 -3.34 -12.96 2.79
C LYS A 11 -2.59 -11.60 2.79
N GLY A 12 -3.32 -10.53 3.05
CA GLY A 12 -2.74 -9.33 3.67
C GLY A 12 -3.04 -9.35 5.16
N LEU A 13 -2.32 -8.56 5.97
CA LEU A 13 -2.94 -8.13 7.23
C LEU A 13 -4.28 -7.49 6.84
N GLU A 14 -5.43 -8.00 7.30
CA GLU A 14 -6.76 -7.40 7.01
C GLU A 14 -6.79 -5.89 7.32
N LYS A 15 -5.90 -5.47 8.21
CA LYS A 15 -5.69 -4.08 8.65
C LYS A 15 -4.60 -3.33 7.88
N SER A 16 -3.96 -3.94 6.88
CA SER A 16 -2.94 -3.27 6.06
C SER A 16 -3.62 -2.23 5.18
N ILE A 17 -2.97 -1.07 5.07
CA ILE A 17 -3.42 0.08 4.28
C ILE A 17 -3.70 -0.32 2.84
N ILE A 18 -2.81 -1.13 2.29
CA ILE A 18 -2.83 -1.59 0.91
C ILE A 18 -4.02 -2.52 0.68
N THR A 19 -4.23 -3.47 1.60
CA THR A 19 -5.38 -4.37 1.61
C THR A 19 -6.69 -3.61 1.70
N HIS A 20 -6.78 -2.62 2.60
CA HIS A 20 -7.98 -1.83 2.79
C HIS A 20 -8.32 -1.01 1.53
N ARG A 21 -7.36 -0.26 0.96
CA ARG A 21 -7.60 0.55 -0.24
C ARG A 21 -7.97 -0.30 -1.45
N LEU A 22 -7.28 -1.41 -1.70
CA LEU A 22 -7.61 -2.32 -2.81
C LEU A 22 -8.98 -2.99 -2.62
N SER A 23 -9.33 -3.39 -1.40
CA SER A 23 -10.63 -4.01 -1.09
C SER A 23 -11.83 -3.07 -1.27
N THR A 24 -11.58 -1.75 -1.15
CA THR A 24 -12.60 -0.71 -1.34
C THR A 24 -12.78 -0.37 -2.82
N LEU A 25 -11.70 -0.42 -3.60
CA LEU A 25 -11.74 -0.15 -5.05
C LEU A 25 -12.26 -1.33 -5.87
N PHE A 26 -12.07 -2.56 -5.40
CA PHE A 26 -12.36 -3.78 -6.16
C PHE A 26 -13.23 -4.77 -5.39
N ASN A 27 -13.91 -5.65 -6.12
CA ASN A 27 -14.51 -6.84 -5.53
C ASN A 27 -13.40 -7.76 -5.03
N HIS A 28 -13.28 -7.95 -3.72
CA HIS A 28 -12.18 -8.71 -3.13
C HIS A 28 -12.62 -10.10 -2.64
N LYS A 29 -11.70 -11.07 -2.72
CA LYS A 29 -11.80 -12.37 -2.04
C LYS A 29 -10.49 -12.64 -1.30
N PHE A 30 -10.59 -13.17 -0.08
CA PHE A 30 -9.43 -13.58 0.72
C PHE A 30 -9.06 -15.04 0.44
N ASP A 31 -7.77 -15.31 0.28
CA ASP A 31 -7.17 -16.64 0.19
C ASP A 31 -6.09 -16.80 1.29
N GLN A 32 -5.96 -17.99 1.88
CA GLN A 32 -5.40 -18.17 3.24
C GLN A 32 -3.88 -18.38 3.34
N ASN A 33 -3.10 -18.25 2.27
CA ASN A 33 -1.80 -18.95 2.22
C ASN A 33 -0.48 -18.14 2.20
N GLN A 34 -0.43 -16.83 2.03
CA GLN A 34 0.86 -16.08 2.03
C GLN A 34 0.71 -14.62 2.45
N ASP A 35 1.56 -14.09 3.32
CA ASP A 35 1.49 -12.69 3.75
C ASP A 35 2.07 -11.76 2.66
N SER A 36 1.29 -10.78 2.17
CA SER A 36 1.66 -9.67 1.25
C SER A 36 1.50 -9.88 -0.28
N HIS A 37 0.66 -10.83 -0.71
CA HIS A 37 0.45 -11.11 -2.14
C HIS A 37 -0.93 -10.66 -2.66
N PHE A 38 -0.92 -9.92 -3.77
CA PHE A 38 -2.13 -9.44 -4.45
C PHE A 38 -2.17 -9.98 -5.88
N TYR A 39 -3.21 -10.72 -6.21
CA TYR A 39 -3.40 -11.30 -7.54
C TYR A 39 -4.66 -10.72 -8.20
N PHE A 40 -4.52 -10.28 -9.44
CA PHE A 40 -5.64 -9.79 -10.25
C PHE A 40 -5.87 -10.77 -11.43
N PRO A 41 -6.84 -11.70 -11.31
CA PRO A 41 -7.05 -12.77 -12.28
C PRO A 41 -7.29 -12.27 -13.70
N SER A 42 -8.08 -11.20 -13.86
CA SER A 42 -8.42 -10.65 -15.17
C SER A 42 -7.22 -10.17 -15.97
N PHE A 43 -6.12 -9.78 -15.30
CA PHE A 43 -4.91 -9.29 -15.94
C PHE A 43 -3.78 -10.32 -15.94
N ASN A 44 -3.99 -11.46 -15.26
CA ASN A 44 -2.95 -12.43 -14.95
C ASN A 44 -1.71 -11.78 -14.29
N LEU A 45 -1.94 -10.92 -13.30
CA LEU A 45 -0.90 -10.15 -12.62
C LEU A 45 -0.83 -10.44 -11.13
N SER A 46 0.37 -10.71 -10.64
CA SER A 46 0.71 -10.86 -9.23
C SER A 46 1.64 -9.73 -8.77
N PHE A 47 1.34 -9.17 -7.60
CA PHE A 47 2.14 -8.16 -6.90
C PHE A 47 2.51 -8.68 -5.50
N TYR A 48 3.79 -8.67 -5.19
CA TYR A 48 4.33 -8.98 -3.87
C TYR A 48 4.88 -7.72 -3.22
N ILE A 49 4.58 -7.49 -1.94
CA ILE A 49 4.98 -6.26 -1.25
C ILE A 49 5.77 -6.60 0.01
N TYR A 50 7.04 -6.25 0.02
CA TYR A 50 7.93 -6.51 1.15
C TYR A 50 8.53 -5.22 1.68
N LYS A 51 8.66 -5.11 3.01
CA LYS A 51 9.54 -4.10 3.60
C LYS A 51 10.99 -4.48 3.35
N ILE A 52 11.85 -3.52 3.02
CA ILE A 52 13.27 -3.81 2.73
C ILE A 52 13.97 -4.47 3.94
N SER A 53 13.57 -4.14 5.16
CA SER A 53 14.07 -4.75 6.40
C SER A 53 13.76 -6.25 6.49
N GLN A 54 12.69 -6.74 5.85
CA GLN A 54 12.33 -8.15 5.81
C GLN A 54 13.23 -8.97 4.89
N LEU A 55 14.07 -8.33 4.06
CA LEU A 55 15.07 -9.02 3.26
C LEU A 55 16.19 -9.61 4.13
N GLN A 56 16.44 -9.08 5.34
CA GLN A 56 17.46 -9.66 6.22
C GLN A 56 17.12 -11.13 6.54
N GLY A 57 17.96 -12.06 6.09
CA GLY A 57 17.82 -13.50 6.35
C GLY A 57 16.87 -14.28 5.43
N ASN A 58 16.00 -13.62 4.65
CA ASN A 58 14.91 -14.30 3.90
C ASN A 58 14.97 -14.15 2.37
N GLN A 59 16.04 -13.60 1.80
CA GLN A 59 16.14 -13.29 0.36
C GLN A 59 15.88 -14.50 -0.55
N ILE A 60 16.46 -15.65 -0.20
CA ILE A 60 16.32 -16.90 -0.96
C ILE A 60 14.89 -17.42 -0.89
N ASP A 61 14.24 -17.34 0.27
CA ASP A 61 12.87 -17.78 0.46
C ASP A 61 11.89 -16.90 -0.32
N ILE A 62 12.09 -15.58 -0.33
CA ILE A 62 11.31 -14.65 -1.16
C ILE A 62 11.45 -15.02 -2.64
N LEU A 63 12.67 -15.26 -3.12
CA LEU A 63 12.91 -15.67 -4.51
C LEU A 63 12.31 -17.03 -4.83
N ASN A 64 12.32 -17.97 -3.89
CA ASN A 64 11.71 -19.28 -4.07
C ASN A 64 10.17 -19.20 -4.09
N GLN A 65 9.56 -18.38 -3.25
CA GLN A 65 8.12 -18.10 -3.30
C GLN A 65 7.73 -17.49 -4.65
N LEU A 66 8.52 -16.52 -5.11
CA LEU A 66 8.34 -15.95 -6.43
C LEU A 66 8.45 -17.05 -7.50
N LYS A 67 9.54 -17.84 -7.52
CA LYS A 67 9.75 -18.95 -8.47
C LYS A 67 8.66 -20.04 -8.42
N LEU A 68 8.10 -20.37 -7.26
CA LEU A 68 7.07 -21.40 -7.15
C LEU A 68 5.76 -21.00 -7.83
N GLU A 69 5.49 -19.69 -7.97
CA GLU A 69 4.40 -19.19 -8.81
C GLU A 69 4.81 -18.97 -10.28
N SER A 70 6.06 -19.30 -10.68
CA SER A 70 6.63 -19.00 -12.01
C SER A 70 6.13 -19.86 -13.17
N ASN A 71 5.02 -20.61 -13.03
CA ASN A 71 4.35 -21.23 -14.17
C ASN A 71 3.56 -20.18 -14.99
N GLN A 72 4.19 -19.04 -15.35
CA GLN A 72 3.70 -17.89 -16.15
C GLN A 72 3.04 -16.70 -15.38
N LEU A 73 3.09 -16.63 -14.05
CA LEU A 73 2.29 -15.66 -13.26
C LEU A 73 3.05 -14.49 -12.60
N LEU A 74 4.38 -14.45 -12.66
CA LEU A 74 5.18 -13.43 -11.97
C LEU A 74 5.34 -12.14 -12.78
N LYS A 75 4.97 -10.97 -12.24
CA LYS A 75 5.43 -9.70 -12.84
C LYS A 75 6.07 -8.70 -11.89
N TYR A 76 5.58 -8.47 -10.67
CA TYR A 76 6.04 -7.32 -9.88
C TYR A 76 6.31 -7.63 -8.40
N LEU A 77 7.48 -7.18 -7.94
CA LEU A 77 7.89 -7.10 -6.55
C LEU A 77 8.02 -5.62 -6.19
N ILE A 78 7.30 -5.17 -5.17
CA ILE A 78 7.35 -3.80 -4.65
C ILE A 78 8.06 -3.83 -3.30
N LEU A 79 9.16 -3.09 -3.20
CA LEU A 79 9.96 -2.97 -1.98
C LEU A 79 9.68 -1.61 -1.32
N ASP A 80 9.17 -1.68 -0.10
CA ASP A 80 8.88 -0.53 0.76
C ASP A 80 10.13 -0.17 1.57
N PHE A 81 10.78 0.94 1.19
CA PHE A 81 11.83 1.57 1.98
C PHE A 81 11.15 2.37 3.09
N ASP A 82 11.04 1.74 4.26
CA ASP A 82 10.60 2.43 5.47
C ASP A 82 11.47 3.69 5.71
N LYS A 83 10.92 4.70 6.39
CA LYS A 83 11.41 6.09 6.37
C LYS A 83 12.88 6.29 6.78
N ASP A 84 13.47 5.32 7.46
CA ASP A 84 14.92 5.24 7.66
C ASP A 84 15.56 4.38 6.57
N THR A 85 15.86 5.01 5.43
CA THR A 85 16.80 4.44 4.46
C THR A 85 18.21 4.51 5.06
N SER A 86 18.49 3.61 6.00
CA SER A 86 19.84 3.42 6.50
C SER A 86 20.72 2.88 5.36
N ILE A 87 22.03 3.17 5.43
CA ILE A 87 23.02 2.59 4.52
C ILE A 87 22.88 1.06 4.46
N GLN A 88 22.48 0.43 5.57
CA GLN A 88 22.18 -0.99 5.64
C GLN A 88 21.02 -1.41 4.72
N ASN A 89 19.92 -0.68 4.66
CA ASN A 89 18.79 -0.96 3.76
C ASN A 89 19.18 -0.78 2.29
N ILE A 90 20.01 0.23 1.98
CA ILE A 90 20.57 0.41 0.63
C ILE A 90 21.43 -0.80 0.24
N ASN A 91 22.30 -1.25 1.16
CA ASN A 91 23.16 -2.41 0.91
C ASN A 91 22.33 -3.68 0.71
N LEU A 92 21.30 -3.91 1.52
CA LEU A 92 20.40 -5.05 1.37
C LEU A 92 19.68 -5.06 0.03
N PHE A 93 19.26 -3.88 -0.45
CA PHE A 93 18.68 -3.76 -1.78
C PHE A 93 19.68 -4.11 -2.88
N ASN A 94 20.88 -3.54 -2.81
CA ASN A 94 21.94 -3.82 -3.78
C ASN A 94 22.31 -5.31 -3.81
N ASP A 95 22.41 -5.94 -2.64
CA ASP A 95 22.64 -7.37 -2.51
C ASP A 95 21.50 -8.16 -3.15
N PHE A 96 20.26 -7.82 -2.80
CA PHE A 96 19.07 -8.47 -3.34
C PHE A 96 18.95 -8.36 -4.86
N GLN A 97 19.29 -7.21 -5.45
CA GLN A 97 19.32 -7.02 -6.90
C GLN A 97 20.28 -7.98 -7.60
N ASN A 98 21.37 -8.38 -6.95
CA ASN A 98 22.33 -9.34 -7.51
C ASN A 98 21.76 -10.78 -7.59
N TYR A 99 20.76 -11.12 -6.77
CA TYR A 99 20.12 -12.43 -6.78
C TYR A 99 18.97 -12.55 -7.79
N ILE A 100 18.51 -11.43 -8.36
CA ILE A 100 17.40 -11.42 -9.31
C ILE A 100 17.91 -11.70 -10.73
N PRO A 101 17.38 -12.72 -11.42
CA PRO A 101 17.74 -12.98 -12.81
C PRO A 101 17.38 -11.78 -13.69
N LYS A 102 18.36 -11.20 -14.39
CA LYS A 102 18.15 -9.98 -15.22
C LYS A 102 17.22 -10.19 -16.42
N THR A 103 17.11 -11.42 -16.92
CA THR A 103 16.36 -11.73 -18.16
C THR A 103 14.97 -12.30 -17.89
N ASN A 104 14.80 -13.08 -16.82
CA ASN A 104 13.54 -13.79 -16.51
C ASN A 104 13.10 -13.61 -15.03
N GLY A 105 13.64 -12.61 -14.34
CA GLY A 105 13.30 -12.30 -12.96
C GLY A 105 12.06 -11.41 -12.83
N PRO A 106 11.50 -11.29 -11.61
CA PRO A 106 10.46 -10.31 -11.31
C PRO A 106 10.97 -8.88 -11.55
N LYS A 107 10.08 -7.99 -12.00
CA LYS A 107 10.38 -6.55 -12.03
C LYS A 107 10.32 -6.02 -10.60
N VAL A 108 11.39 -5.38 -10.16
CA VAL A 108 11.45 -4.77 -8.81
C VAL A 108 11.17 -3.28 -8.91
N LEU A 109 10.24 -2.82 -8.08
CA LEU A 109 9.88 -1.42 -7.93
C LEU A 109 10.16 -0.98 -6.50
N LEU A 110 10.59 0.26 -6.33
CA LEU A 110 10.86 0.86 -5.03
C LEU A 110 9.79 1.87 -4.71
N VAL A 111 9.33 1.88 -3.46
CA VAL A 111 8.50 2.96 -2.92
C VAL A 111 9.17 3.59 -1.72
N SER A 112 8.99 4.90 -1.60
CA SER A 112 9.47 5.68 -0.47
C SER A 112 8.47 5.74 0.69
N GLN A 113 7.22 5.38 0.41
CA GLN A 113 6.11 5.47 1.35
C GLN A 113 5.13 4.31 1.09
N THR A 114 4.80 3.54 2.13
CA THR A 114 3.89 2.37 2.05
C THR A 114 2.56 2.65 1.34
N PHE A 115 2.05 3.87 1.42
CA PHE A 115 0.78 4.24 0.81
C PHE A 115 0.84 4.46 -0.70
N GLU A 116 2.03 4.72 -1.26
CA GLU A 116 2.25 4.84 -2.71
C GLU A 116 2.08 3.50 -3.42
N VAL A 117 2.22 2.39 -2.70
CA VAL A 117 2.14 1.02 -3.24
C VAL A 117 0.84 0.77 -4.00
N THR A 118 -0.30 1.21 -3.44
CA THR A 118 -1.60 1.04 -4.11
C THR A 118 -1.65 1.83 -5.41
N ASP A 119 -1.13 3.05 -5.41
CA ASP A 119 -1.17 3.91 -6.61
C ASP A 119 -0.32 3.31 -7.73
N ILE A 120 0.85 2.75 -7.41
CA ILE A 120 1.71 2.02 -8.38
C ILE A 120 1.01 0.79 -8.93
N ILE A 121 0.31 0.02 -8.09
CA ILE A 121 -0.47 -1.15 -8.55
C ILE A 121 -1.53 -0.69 -9.56
N LEU A 122 -2.26 0.39 -9.26
CA LEU A 122 -3.29 0.94 -10.15
C LEU A 122 -2.70 1.43 -11.47
N GLU A 123 -1.57 2.14 -11.44
CA GLU A 123 -0.88 2.63 -12.64
C GLU A 123 -0.41 1.47 -13.54
N ILE A 124 0.15 0.42 -12.94
CA ILE A 124 0.53 -0.79 -13.68
C ILE A 124 -0.70 -1.43 -14.32
N LEU A 125 -1.82 -1.56 -13.58
CA LEU A 125 -3.05 -2.14 -14.09
C LEU A 125 -3.65 -1.32 -15.25
N SER A 126 -3.60 0.02 -15.20
CA SER A 126 -4.09 0.87 -16.29
C SER A 126 -3.34 0.68 -17.61
N HIS A 127 -2.06 0.29 -17.56
CA HIS A 127 -1.31 -0.03 -18.76
C HIS A 127 -1.64 -1.41 -19.37
N HIS A 128 -2.42 -2.24 -18.68
CA HIS A 128 -2.73 -3.60 -19.16
C HIS A 128 -4.05 -3.68 -19.93
N THR A 129 -5.07 -2.87 -19.63
CA THR A 129 -6.32 -2.79 -20.44
C THR A 129 -6.99 -1.42 -20.40
N ASN A 130 -7.56 -0.98 -21.54
CA ASN A 130 -8.41 0.21 -21.60
C ASN A 130 -9.70 0.04 -20.79
N GLU A 131 -10.17 -1.20 -20.61
CA GLU A 131 -11.35 -1.51 -19.81
C GLU A 131 -11.14 -1.16 -18.33
N PHE A 132 -9.93 -1.35 -17.81
CA PHE A 132 -9.57 -0.94 -16.46
C PHE A 132 -9.55 0.57 -16.31
N GLU A 133 -8.97 1.29 -17.28
CA GLU A 133 -8.96 2.75 -17.28
C GLU A 133 -10.41 3.29 -17.25
N MET A 134 -11.27 2.78 -18.12
CA MET A 134 -12.70 3.12 -18.13
C MET A 134 -13.42 2.76 -16.83
N GLU A 135 -13.11 1.63 -16.21
CA GLU A 135 -13.66 1.26 -14.89
C GLU A 135 -13.23 2.24 -13.81
N MET A 136 -11.95 2.62 -13.78
CA MET A 136 -11.43 3.62 -12.85
C MET A 136 -12.05 5.01 -13.06
N GLU A 137 -12.39 5.35 -14.30
CA GLU A 137 -13.15 6.56 -14.62
C GLU A 137 -14.61 6.49 -14.15
N GLN A 138 -15.25 5.34 -14.29
CA GLN A 138 -16.63 5.12 -13.85
C GLN A 138 -16.76 5.05 -12.33
N LEU A 139 -15.71 4.57 -11.65
CA LEU A 139 -15.61 4.56 -10.20
C LEU A 139 -15.51 5.97 -9.59
N LYS A 140 -15.48 7.07 -10.36
CA LYS A 140 -15.46 8.47 -9.88
C LYS A 140 -16.76 8.94 -9.19
N ASP A 141 -17.43 8.09 -8.43
CA ASP A 141 -18.38 8.55 -7.40
C ASP A 141 -17.62 9.36 -6.33
N GLN A 142 -18.27 10.33 -5.69
CA GLN A 142 -17.60 11.33 -4.82
C GLN A 142 -16.61 10.71 -3.82
N THR A 143 -16.93 9.57 -3.22
CA THR A 143 -16.09 8.85 -2.26
C THR A 143 -14.82 8.31 -2.92
N ASN A 144 -14.94 7.60 -4.03
CA ASN A 144 -13.82 6.97 -4.74
C ASN A 144 -12.96 7.99 -5.49
N SER A 145 -13.57 9.04 -6.05
CA SER A 145 -12.83 10.16 -6.66
C SER A 145 -11.86 10.80 -5.65
N ILE A 146 -12.32 11.01 -4.40
CA ILE A 146 -11.48 11.52 -3.31
C ILE A 146 -10.33 10.55 -2.98
N LEU A 147 -10.60 9.24 -2.95
CA LEU A 147 -9.59 8.19 -2.73
C LEU A 147 -8.53 8.14 -3.84
N LEU A 148 -8.89 8.57 -5.06
CA LEU A 148 -8.02 8.51 -6.24
C LEU A 148 -7.24 9.81 -6.49
N GLN A 149 -7.79 10.97 -6.11
CA GLN A 149 -7.22 12.27 -6.49
C GLN A 149 -6.57 13.04 -5.34
N ASN A 150 -7.04 12.90 -4.09
CA ASN A 150 -6.54 13.72 -2.99
C ASN A 150 -5.38 13.04 -2.26
N LYS A 151 -4.14 13.47 -2.55
CA LYS A 151 -2.91 12.95 -1.93
C LYS A 151 -2.98 12.97 -0.39
N SER A 152 -3.59 14.01 0.19
CA SER A 152 -3.69 14.13 1.63
C SER A 152 -4.66 13.12 2.25
N ILE A 153 -5.78 12.86 1.60
CA ILE A 153 -6.73 11.85 2.08
C ILE A 153 -6.16 10.44 1.92
N LYS A 154 -5.44 10.16 0.82
CA LYS A 154 -4.72 8.88 0.64
C LYS A 154 -3.73 8.60 1.77
N ALA A 155 -2.91 9.59 2.11
CA ALA A 155 -1.93 9.44 3.19
C ALA A 155 -2.60 9.34 4.57
N LEU A 156 -3.69 10.06 4.85
CA LEU A 156 -4.41 9.91 6.12
C LEU A 156 -5.10 8.56 6.24
N LEU A 157 -5.68 8.02 5.16
CA LEU A 157 -6.26 6.66 5.14
C LEU A 157 -5.23 5.54 5.37
N SER A 158 -3.97 5.90 5.49
CA SER A 158 -2.91 5.00 5.92
C SER A 158 -2.91 4.77 7.44
N ILE A 159 -3.60 5.60 8.22
CA ILE A 159 -3.75 5.41 9.65
C ILE A 159 -4.74 4.24 9.88
N PRO A 160 -4.40 3.21 10.67
CA PRO A 160 -5.31 2.08 10.89
C PRO A 160 -6.69 2.53 11.41
N ASN A 161 -7.75 1.93 10.88
CA ASN A 161 -9.16 2.17 11.26
C ASN A 161 -9.70 3.60 11.03
N ILE A 162 -8.93 4.49 10.37
CA ILE A 162 -9.43 5.81 10.04
C ILE A 162 -10.44 5.77 8.89
N LYS A 163 -11.53 6.49 9.05
CA LYS A 163 -12.58 6.63 8.03
C LYS A 163 -12.36 7.91 7.22
N ILE A 164 -12.91 7.93 6.01
CA ILE A 164 -12.82 9.09 5.10
C ILE A 164 -13.31 10.38 5.77
N ASP A 165 -14.41 10.33 6.53
CA ASP A 165 -14.94 11.51 7.22
C ASP A 165 -14.01 12.01 8.33
N GLN A 166 -13.28 11.10 8.99
CA GLN A 166 -12.25 11.46 9.97
C GLN A 166 -11.03 12.09 9.28
N CYS A 167 -10.62 11.58 8.11
CA CYS A 167 -9.58 12.21 7.30
C CYS A 167 -9.97 13.64 6.88
N LYS A 168 -11.20 13.83 6.41
CA LYS A 168 -11.74 15.15 6.04
C LYS A 168 -11.74 16.09 7.24
N LEU A 169 -12.19 15.62 8.41
CA LEU A 169 -12.20 16.43 9.62
C LEU A 169 -10.78 16.83 10.06
N LEU A 170 -9.83 15.91 10.01
CA LEU A 170 -8.42 16.21 10.30
C LEU A 170 -7.87 17.29 9.37
N LEU A 171 -8.09 17.17 8.06
CA LEU A 171 -7.65 18.20 7.10
C LEU A 171 -8.40 19.52 7.28
N GLN A 172 -9.66 19.49 7.68
CA GLN A 172 -10.40 20.71 7.99
C GLN A 172 -9.83 21.43 9.23
N LYS A 173 -9.36 20.68 10.24
CA LYS A 173 -8.89 21.23 11.52
C LYS A 173 -7.41 21.64 11.51
N PHE A 174 -6.61 20.97 10.70
CA PHE A 174 -5.15 21.15 10.65
C PHE A 174 -4.66 21.66 9.30
N GLU A 175 -5.54 21.79 8.29
CA GLU A 175 -5.28 22.30 6.94
C GLU A 175 -4.40 21.40 6.06
N THR A 176 -3.31 20.86 6.61
CA THR A 176 -2.33 20.03 5.88
C THR A 176 -1.91 18.79 6.67
N ILE A 177 -1.37 17.79 5.98
CA ILE A 177 -0.80 16.60 6.65
C ILE A 177 0.41 16.98 7.47
N GLU A 178 1.27 17.85 6.95
CA GLU A 178 2.48 18.31 7.61
C GLU A 178 2.14 18.94 8.96
N ARG A 179 0.99 19.62 9.05
CA ARG A 179 0.54 20.19 10.31
C ARG A 179 -0.03 19.14 11.28
N ILE A 180 -0.69 18.10 10.76
CA ILE A 180 -1.16 16.94 11.54
C ILE A 180 0.04 16.16 12.09
N SER A 181 1.07 15.91 11.27
CA SER A 181 2.21 15.09 11.64
C SER A 181 3.08 15.71 12.73
N ILE A 182 3.08 17.05 12.83
CA ILE A 182 3.79 17.76 13.90
C ILE A 182 2.92 18.08 15.13
N ALA A 183 1.61 17.85 15.07
CA ALA A 183 0.69 18.17 16.17
C ALA A 183 1.04 17.38 17.44
N SER A 184 0.92 18.02 18.60
CA SER A 184 1.02 17.32 19.87
C SER A 184 -0.23 16.47 20.12
N ILE A 185 -0.11 15.46 20.99
CA ILE A 185 -1.26 14.64 21.38
C ILE A 185 -2.38 15.49 22.00
N ASP A 186 -2.03 16.50 22.80
CA ASP A 186 -2.99 17.43 23.40
C ASP A 186 -3.71 18.28 22.35
N GLU A 187 -2.98 18.72 21.31
CA GLU A 187 -3.59 19.47 20.21
C GLU A 187 -4.55 18.60 19.39
N LEU A 188 -4.16 17.35 19.11
CA LEU A 188 -5.04 16.38 18.44
C LEU A 188 -6.32 16.18 19.25
N ASN A 189 -6.21 15.92 20.56
CA ASN A 189 -7.35 15.77 21.46
C ASN A 189 -8.26 17.00 21.48
N LEU A 190 -7.69 18.20 21.54
CA LEU A 190 -8.44 19.46 21.60
C LEU A 190 -9.20 19.76 20.29
N LYS A 191 -8.58 19.51 19.14
CA LYS A 191 -9.10 19.96 17.83
C LYS A 191 -10.03 18.96 17.15
N THR A 192 -9.80 17.66 17.32
CA THR A 192 -10.55 16.62 16.59
C THR A 192 -11.79 16.17 17.32
N GLY A 193 -11.77 16.17 18.66
CA GLY A 193 -12.83 15.57 19.48
C GLY A 193 -12.91 14.05 19.35
N PHE A 194 -11.91 13.39 18.75
CA PHE A 194 -11.82 11.94 18.73
C PHE A 194 -11.48 11.38 20.11
N ASP A 195 -11.82 10.11 20.31
CA ASP A 195 -11.38 9.33 21.46
C ASP A 195 -9.85 9.35 21.60
N SER A 196 -9.35 9.51 22.83
CA SER A 196 -7.93 9.71 23.11
C SER A 196 -7.06 8.56 22.61
N SER A 197 -7.56 7.31 22.63
CA SER A 197 -6.87 6.17 22.04
C SER A 197 -6.69 6.27 20.53
N PHE A 198 -7.66 6.88 19.84
CA PHE A 198 -7.58 7.09 18.40
C PHE A 198 -6.64 8.25 18.05
N ASN A 199 -6.68 9.34 18.80
CA ASN A 199 -5.67 10.41 18.65
C ASN A 199 -4.26 9.93 18.98
N GLN A 200 -4.10 9.04 19.97
CA GLN A 200 -2.82 8.39 20.25
C GLN A 200 -2.36 7.55 19.07
N MET A 201 -3.26 6.81 18.42
CA MET A 201 -2.93 6.04 17.21
C MET A 201 -2.49 6.93 16.05
N ILE A 202 -3.16 8.07 15.84
CA ILE A 202 -2.75 9.08 14.84
C ILE A 202 -1.38 9.64 15.18
N TYR A 203 -1.17 10.04 16.43
CA TYR A 203 0.11 10.56 16.92
C TYR A 203 1.24 9.54 16.70
N ASP A 204 1.04 8.32 17.19
CA ASP A 204 1.97 7.20 17.04
C ASP A 204 2.26 6.91 15.56
N PHE A 205 1.26 6.95 14.69
CA PHE A 205 1.46 6.72 13.26
C PHE A 205 2.46 7.71 12.63
N PHE A 206 2.46 8.96 13.08
CA PHE A 206 3.42 9.97 12.62
C PHE A 206 4.72 10.01 13.45
N ARG A 207 4.76 9.39 14.63
CA ARG A 207 5.84 9.53 15.62
C ARG A 207 6.58 8.27 16.03
N LYS A 208 6.11 7.07 15.64
CA LYS A 208 6.68 5.78 16.07
C LYS A 208 8.14 5.52 15.67
N ASP A 209 8.82 6.48 15.06
CA ASP A 209 10.23 6.44 14.68
C ASP A 209 11.09 7.55 15.36
N ILE A 210 10.68 8.10 16.53
CA ILE A 210 11.53 8.99 17.36
C ILE A 210 11.87 8.33 18.72
N ILE A 211 12.58 7.20 18.72
CA ILE A 211 13.37 6.72 19.88
C ILE A 211 14.63 6.02 19.36
#